data_AF-A0A965S4L6-F1
#
_entry.id   AF-A0A965S4L6-F1
#
_cell.length_a   1.000
_cell.length_b   1.000
_cell.length_c   1.000
_cell.angle_alpha   90.00
_cell.angle_beta   90.00
_cell.angle_gamma   90.00
#
_symmetry.space_group_name_H-M   'P 1'
#
loop_
_entity.id
_entity.type
_entity.pdbx_description
1 polymer ?
#
loop_
_entity_poly.entity_id
_entity_poly.type
_entity_poly.pdbx_seq_one_letter_code
_entity_poly.pdbx_strand_id
1 'polypeptide(L)'
;MSKLILFLYVVITSLGLVFLKLGTSDGLPIKYLNGKVSFNINFYAVSGIVLYGVSFVLYMYLISKNDLGYIIPLAAAFVYILLFLASYFIFKEVFTLTKVIGILLIVSGLIFLNLKK
;
A
#
# COMPACT_ATOMS: atom_id res chain seq x y z
N MET A 1 6.82 -16.51 13.70
CA MET A 1 7.58 -15.73 12.69
C MET A 1 6.70 -15.08 11.62
N SER A 2 5.77 -15.80 10.97
CA SER A 2 4.93 -15.25 9.87
C SER A 2 4.17 -13.95 10.24
N LYS A 3 3.66 -13.83 11.48
CA LYS A 3 2.91 -12.64 11.95
C LYS A 3 3.76 -11.35 12.03
N LEU A 4 5.01 -11.45 12.52
CA LEU A 4 5.91 -10.29 12.60
C LEU A 4 6.27 -9.77 11.21
N ILE A 5 6.53 -10.70 10.28
CA ILE A 5 6.85 -10.38 8.89
C ILE A 5 5.63 -9.76 8.18
N LEU A 6 4.42 -10.25 8.47
CA LEU A 6 3.18 -9.64 8.00
C LEU A 6 3.05 -8.20 8.50
N PHE A 7 3.27 -7.96 9.80
CA PHE A 7 3.22 -6.61 10.37
C PHE A 7 4.25 -5.68 9.70
N LEU A 8 5.50 -6.15 9.57
CA LEU A 8 6.57 -5.39 8.93
C LEU A 8 6.24 -5.09 7.46
N TYR A 9 5.73 -6.08 6.72
CA TYR A 9 5.24 -5.91 5.35
C TYR A 9 4.17 -4.84 5.27
N VAL A 10 3.15 -4.90 6.13
CA VAL A 10 2.03 -3.95 6.15
C VAL A 10 2.52 -2.51 6.36
N VAL A 11 3.43 -2.31 7.34
CA VAL A 11 3.97 -0.98 7.65
C VAL A 11 4.85 -0.47 6.51
N ILE A 12 5.78 -1.29 6.00
CA ILE A 12 6.69 -0.89 4.92
C ILE A 12 5.92 -0.62 3.62
N THR A 13 4.92 -1.45 3.29
CA THR A 13 4.09 -1.26 2.09
C THR A 13 3.29 0.03 2.17
N SER A 14 2.63 0.27 3.31
CA SER A 14 1.81 1.48 3.49
C SER A 14 2.67 2.74 3.46
N LEU A 15 3.83 2.76 4.14
CA LEU A 15 4.78 3.88 4.07
C LEU A 15 5.32 4.07 2.65
N GLY A 16 5.71 2.99 1.96
CA GLY A 16 6.20 3.06 0.59
C GLY A 16 5.18 3.69 -0.36
N LEU A 17 3.92 3.27 -0.28
CA LEU A 17 2.85 3.83 -1.10
C LEU A 17 2.54 5.30 -0.76
N VAL A 18 2.54 5.67 0.53
CA VAL A 18 2.38 7.07 0.96
C VAL A 18 3.52 7.93 0.42
N PHE A 19 4.76 7.46 0.52
CA PHE A 19 5.93 8.19 0.04
C PHE A 19 5.95 8.29 -1.49
N LEU A 20 5.52 7.25 -2.20
CA LEU A 20 5.31 7.32 -3.65
C LEU A 20 4.27 8.38 -4.00
N LYS A 21 3.13 8.41 -3.30
CA LYS A 21 2.09 9.42 -3.54
C LYS A 21 2.61 10.84 -3.32
N LEU A 22 3.33 11.08 -2.22
CA LEU A 22 4.01 12.36 -1.94
C LEU A 22 5.08 12.69 -3.00
N GLY A 23 5.83 11.68 -3.45
CA GLY A 23 6.84 11.82 -4.48
C GLY A 23 6.26 12.22 -5.84
N THR A 24 4.98 11.93 -6.08
CA THR A 24 4.26 12.31 -7.30
C THR A 24 3.44 13.60 -7.18
N SER A 25 3.51 14.32 -6.06
CA SER A 25 2.72 15.54 -5.84
C SER A 25 3.01 16.65 -6.85
N ASP A 26 4.26 16.79 -7.29
CA ASP A 26 4.67 17.76 -8.32
C ASP A 26 4.60 17.20 -9.76
N GLY A 27 3.90 16.06 -9.92
CA GLY A 27 3.74 15.31 -11.16
C GLY A 27 4.61 14.05 -11.21
N LEU A 28 4.57 13.35 -12.35
CA LEU A 28 5.28 12.08 -12.50
C LEU A 28 6.80 12.25 -12.39
N PRO A 29 7.53 11.26 -11.83
CA PRO A 29 8.98 11.31 -11.72
C PRO A 29 9.70 11.37 -13.06
N ILE A 30 9.05 10.90 -14.13
CA ILE A 30 9.53 10.96 -15.49
C ILE A 30 8.46 11.67 -16.31
N LYS A 31 8.78 12.87 -16.81
CA LYS A 31 7.91 13.61 -17.73
C LYS A 31 8.60 13.68 -19.09
N TYR A 32 7.86 13.33 -20.13
CA TYR A 32 8.28 13.52 -21.51
C TYR A 32 7.66 14.80 -22.05
N LEU A 33 8.48 15.83 -22.25
CA LEU A 33 8.05 17.14 -22.74
C LEU A 33 8.94 17.57 -23.90
N ASN A 34 8.33 17.87 -25.04
CA ASN A 34 9.00 18.39 -26.24
C ASN A 34 10.25 17.57 -26.67
N GLY A 35 10.13 16.25 -26.70
CA GLY A 35 11.23 15.37 -27.13
C GLY A 35 12.36 15.21 -26.10
N LYS A 36 12.24 15.78 -24.90
CA LYS A 36 13.20 15.65 -23.80
C LYS A 36 12.57 14.90 -22.63
N VAL A 37 13.32 13.92 -22.11
CA VAL A 37 12.99 13.24 -20.87
C VAL A 37 13.49 14.12 -19.71
N SER A 38 12.56 14.55 -18.86
CA SER A 38 12.87 15.27 -17.64
C SER A 38 12.62 14.37 -16.43
N PHE A 39 13.61 14.30 -15.54
CA PHE A 39 13.54 13.51 -14.32
C PHE A 39 13.23 14.44 -13.15
N ASN A 40 12.06 14.27 -12.55
CA ASN A 40 11.64 14.94 -11.32
C ASN A 40 11.69 13.93 -10.17
N ILE A 41 12.90 13.47 -9.86
CA ILE A 41 13.14 12.50 -8.79
C ILE A 41 13.41 13.28 -7.51
N ASN A 42 12.46 13.24 -6.58
CA ASN A 42 12.60 13.82 -5.24
C ASN A 42 12.88 12.74 -4.19
N PHE A 43 13.21 13.19 -2.97
CA PHE A 43 13.52 12.29 -1.86
C PHE A 43 12.38 11.32 -1.53
N TYR A 44 11.12 11.79 -1.61
CA TYR A 44 9.94 10.96 -1.35
C TYR A 44 9.77 9.85 -2.40
N ALA A 45 10.00 10.15 -3.67
CA ALA A 45 9.94 9.19 -4.77
C ALA A 45 11.00 8.10 -4.60
N VAL A 46 12.25 8.47 -4.33
CA VAL A 46 13.35 7.49 -4.12
C VAL A 46 13.04 6.62 -2.90
N SER A 47 12.70 7.25 -1.77
CA SER A 47 12.40 6.53 -0.53
C SER A 47 11.18 5.62 -0.68
N GLY A 48 10.15 6.07 -1.38
CA GLY A 48 8.96 5.28 -1.70
C GLY A 48 9.28 4.07 -2.57
N ILE A 49 10.11 4.24 -3.62
CA ILE A 49 10.56 3.14 -4.48
C ILE A 49 11.34 2.10 -3.67
N VAL A 50 12.28 2.53 -2.83
CA VAL A 50 13.08 1.62 -2.00
C VAL A 50 12.19 0.86 -1.02
N LEU A 51 11.33 1.55 -0.28
CA LEU A 51 10.39 0.93 0.66
C LEU A 51 9.45 -0.06 -0.03
N TYR A 52 8.88 0.32 -1.17
CA TYR A 52 8.01 -0.57 -1.93
C TYR A 52 8.75 -1.80 -2.46
N GLY A 53 10.00 -1.62 -2.91
CA GLY A 53 10.89 -2.72 -3.30
C GLY A 53 11.17 -3.68 -2.14
N VAL A 54 11.48 -3.17 -0.95
CA VAL A 54 11.66 -4.00 0.26
C VAL A 54 10.37 -4.73 0.62
N SER A 55 9.22 -4.06 0.50
CA SER A 55 7.91 -4.67 0.75
C SER A 55 7.65 -5.86 -0.16
N PHE A 56 8.09 -5.80 -1.42
CA PHE A 56 7.94 -6.89 -2.38
C PHE A 56 8.74 -8.13 -1.97
N VAL A 57 9.93 -7.97 -1.40
CA VAL A 57 10.71 -9.10 -0.86
C VAL A 57 9.99 -9.76 0.32
N LEU A 58 9.42 -8.96 1.23
CA LEU A 58 8.63 -9.49 2.33
C LEU A 58 7.35 -10.17 1.85
N TYR A 59 6.71 -9.63 0.80
CA TYR A 59 5.54 -10.23 0.16
C TYR A 59 5.87 -11.60 -0.43
N MET A 60 6.97 -11.72 -1.20
CA MET A 60 7.44 -13.00 -1.73
C MET A 60 7.66 -14.03 -0.62
N TYR A 61 8.25 -13.61 0.50
CA TYR A 61 8.41 -14.49 1.66
C TYR A 61 7.05 -14.94 2.22
N LEU A 62 6.10 -14.01 2.40
CA LEU A 62 4.76 -14.32 2.92
C LEU A 62 4.01 -15.33 2.04
N ILE A 63 3.99 -15.14 0.72
CA ILE A 63 3.32 -16.07 -0.19
C ILE A 63 4.02 -17.43 -0.28
N SER A 64 5.33 -17.48 -0.04
CA SER A 64 6.08 -18.75 -0.05
C SER A 64 5.80 -19.64 1.17
N LYS A 65 5.25 -19.06 2.26
CA LYS A 65 5.05 -19.74 3.56
C LYS A 65 3.58 -19.89 3.96
N ASN A 66 2.65 -19.32 3.20
CA ASN A 66 1.23 -19.30 3.55
C ASN A 66 0.38 -19.54 2.30
N ASP A 67 -0.85 -20.03 2.49
CA ASP A 67 -1.81 -20.21 1.39
C ASP A 67 -2.12 -18.85 0.74
N LEU A 68 -1.98 -18.76 -0.59
CA LEU A 68 -2.23 -17.54 -1.37
C LEU A 68 -3.63 -16.95 -1.09
N GLY A 69 -4.65 -17.81 -1.03
CA GLY A 69 -6.04 -17.42 -0.76
C GLY A 69 -6.29 -16.90 0.66
N TYR A 70 -5.34 -17.10 1.58
CA TYR A 70 -5.42 -16.58 2.95
C TYR A 70 -4.56 -15.34 3.14
N ILE A 71 -3.29 -15.41 2.73
CA ILE A 71 -2.32 -14.37 3.07
C ILE A 71 -2.49 -13.09 2.26
N ILE A 72 -2.88 -13.20 0.98
CA ILE A 72 -3.08 -12.03 0.11
C ILE A 72 -4.25 -11.18 0.62
N PRO A 73 -5.46 -11.75 0.84
CA PRO A 73 -6.58 -10.95 1.33
C PRO A 73 -6.27 -10.34 2.70
N LEU A 74 -5.67 -11.12 3.61
CA LEU A 74 -5.31 -10.63 4.95
C LEU A 74 -4.31 -9.46 4.88
N ALA A 75 -3.26 -9.58 4.07
CA ALA A 75 -2.25 -8.54 3.91
C ALA A 75 -2.84 -7.27 3.28
N ALA A 76 -3.70 -7.43 2.25
CA ALA A 76 -4.41 -6.33 1.62
C ALA A 76 -5.29 -5.58 2.64
N ALA A 77 -6.00 -6.30 3.51
CA ALA A 77 -6.85 -5.72 4.56
C ALA A 77 -6.09 -4.68 5.40
N PHE A 78 -4.97 -5.11 5.97
CA PHE A 78 -4.19 -4.28 6.88
C PHE A 78 -3.50 -3.12 6.17
N VAL A 79 -2.99 -3.34 4.95
CA VAL A 79 -2.43 -2.27 4.12
C VAL A 79 -3.51 -1.23 3.81
N TYR A 80 -4.72 -1.65 3.42
CA TYR A 80 -5.82 -0.72 3.13
C TYR A 80 -6.25 0.08 4.36
N ILE A 81 -6.32 -0.53 5.53
CA ILE A 81 -6.62 0.18 6.78
C ILE A 81 -5.57 1.30 7.00
N LEU A 82 -4.27 0.97 6.96
CA LEU A 82 -3.24 2.00 7.13
C LEU A 82 -3.25 3.07 6.04
N LEU A 83 -3.47 2.69 4.78
CA LEU A 83 -3.58 3.64 3.67
C LEU A 83 -4.77 4.58 3.86
N PHE A 84 -5.89 4.08 4.35
CA PHE A 84 -7.06 4.91 4.65
C PHE A 84 -6.74 5.93 5.73
N LEU A 85 -6.12 5.51 6.84
CA LEU A 85 -5.65 6.44 7.87
C LEU A 85 -4.69 7.48 7.27
N ALA A 86 -3.71 7.05 6.48
CA ALA A 86 -2.77 7.96 5.83
C ALA A 86 -3.47 8.95 4.88
N SER A 87 -4.43 8.49 4.08
CA SER A 87 -5.21 9.34 3.19
C SER A 87 -6.06 10.38 3.92
N TYR A 88 -6.57 10.05 5.10
CA TYR A 88 -7.28 11.02 5.93
C TYR A 88 -6.35 12.02 6.59
N PHE A 89 -5.31 11.55 7.27
CA PHE A 89 -4.44 12.42 8.08
C PHE A 89 -3.41 13.19 7.25
N ILE A 90 -2.82 12.58 6.22
CA ILE A 90 -1.72 13.15 5.44
C ILE A 90 -2.25 13.86 4.20
N PHE A 91 -3.07 13.17 3.40
CA PHE A 91 -3.57 13.71 2.13
C PHE A 91 -4.84 14.55 2.31
N LYS A 92 -5.44 14.55 3.51
CA LYS A 92 -6.68 15.28 3.84
C LYS A 92 -7.79 15.01 2.82
N GLU A 93 -7.83 13.80 2.29
CA GLU A 93 -8.84 13.42 1.31
C GLU A 93 -10.22 13.44 1.97
N VAL A 94 -11.19 14.03 1.29
CA VAL A 94 -12.58 13.97 1.74
C VAL A 94 -13.10 12.55 1.54
N PHE A 95 -13.44 11.91 2.66
CA PHE A 95 -14.11 10.63 2.64
C PHE A 95 -15.61 10.84 2.62
N THR A 96 -16.22 10.54 1.48
CA THR A 96 -17.66 10.41 1.38
C THR A 96 -18.11 9.17 2.16
N LEU A 97 -19.36 9.19 2.64
CA LEU A 97 -20.01 8.04 3.28
C LEU A 97 -19.89 6.76 2.43
N THR A 98 -19.92 6.89 1.11
CA THR A 98 -19.74 5.79 0.16
C THR A 98 -18.37 5.11 0.28
N LYS A 99 -17.27 5.88 0.44
CA LYS A 99 -15.92 5.31 0.63
C LYS A 99 -15.84 4.51 1.93
N VAL A 100 -16.44 5.03 3.00
CA VAL A 100 -16.47 4.36 4.32
C VAL A 100 -17.26 3.04 4.24
N ILE A 101 -18.44 3.04 3.61
CA ILE A 101 -19.24 1.83 3.39
C ILE A 101 -18.45 0.81 2.54
N GLY A 102 -17.77 1.26 1.48
CA GLY A 102 -16.93 0.39 0.66
C GLY A 102 -15.82 -0.30 1.46
N ILE A 103 -15.18 0.42 2.38
CA ILE A 103 -14.16 -0.15 3.27
C ILE A 103 -14.76 -1.17 4.23
N LEU A 104 -15.91 -0.86 4.84
CA LEU A 104 -16.61 -1.81 5.71
C LEU A 104 -16.97 -3.10 4.96
N LEU A 105 -17.38 -2.99 3.69
CA LEU A 105 -17.65 -4.16 2.85
C LEU A 105 -16.39 -4.96 2.52
N ILE A 106 -15.27 -4.30 2.19
CA ILE A 106 -13.98 -4.97 1.95
C ILE A 106 -13.54 -5.71 3.22
N VAL A 107 -13.55 -5.05 4.37
CA VAL A 107 -13.19 -5.63 5.67
C VAL A 107 -14.13 -6.79 6.03
N SER A 108 -15.43 -6.66 5.77
CA SER A 108 -16.41 -7.73 6.02
C SER A 108 -16.18 -8.93 5.11
N GLY A 109 -15.98 -8.71 3.80
CA GLY A 109 -15.66 -9.78 2.84
C GLY A 109 -14.38 -10.54 3.22
N LEU A 110 -13.41 -9.83 3.79
CA LEU A 110 -12.18 -10.42 4.33
C LEU A 110 -12.42 -11.27 5.57
N ILE A 111 -13.30 -10.85 6.49
CA ILE A 111 -13.72 -11.65 7.64
C ILE A 111 -14.37 -12.96 7.15
N PHE A 112 -15.25 -12.88 6.14
CA PHE A 112 -15.87 -14.07 5.54
C PHE A 112 -14.87 -15.01 4.87
N LEU A 113 -13.86 -14.49 4.17
CA LEU A 113 -12.76 -15.29 3.60
C LEU A 113 -11.92 -15.97 4.69
N ASN A 114 -11.82 -15.39 5.88
CA ASN A 114 -11.04 -15.91 7.00
C ASN A 114 -11.83 -16.91 7.88
N LEU A 115 -13.16 -16.81 7.91
CA LEU A 115 -14.07 -17.64 8.73
C LEU A 115 -14.04 -19.14 8.41
N LYS A 116 -13.27 -19.60 7.41
CA LYS A 116 -13.19 -21.00 6.98
C LYS A 116 -11.85 -21.70 7.31
N LYS A 117 -11.21 -21.33 8.42
CA LYS A 117 -10.20 -22.18 9.08
C LYS A 117 -10.65 -22.52 10.50
#